data_AF-A0A940F4R7-F1
#
_entry.id   AF-A0A940F4R7-F1
#
_cell.length_a   1.000
_cell.length_b   1.000
_cell.length_c   1.000
_cell.angle_alpha   90.00
_cell.angle_beta   90.00
_cell.angle_gamma   90.00
#
_symmetry.space_group_name_H-M   'P 1'
#
loop_
_entity.id
_entity.type
_entity.pdbx_description
1 polymer ?
#
loop_
_entity_poly.entity_id
_entity_poly.type
_entity_poly.pdbx_seq_one_letter_code
_entity_poly.pdbx_strand_id
1 'polypeptide(L)'
;MIHKISDPDDLAAMRELRRRITSGQGDLSAKWLSSTGARVLAEESGRHLEAGEAHALADALAGRLPASLVAVVVDSLAVDGEAHALNSTAEDLMAISDELGGINFLLSDSTGTWCVLFTADDFKLVAGPFDFVSQILGDPKMVRSAFLEFAADQPDELRHVALRAARYMDWVVER
;
A
#
# COMPACT_ATOMS: atom_id res chain seq x y z
N MET A 1 -17.41 -7.25 4.82
CA MET A 1 -18.27 -6.54 3.88
C MET A 1 -17.57 -5.27 3.43
N ILE A 2 -17.42 -5.07 2.12
CA ILE A 2 -16.90 -3.84 1.51
C ILE A 2 -18.05 -2.91 1.13
N HIS A 3 -17.87 -1.60 1.28
CA HIS A 3 -18.89 -0.59 0.98
C HIS A 3 -18.29 0.62 0.27
N LYS A 4 -18.84 0.98 -0.88
CA LYS A 4 -18.48 2.21 -1.57
C LYS A 4 -18.91 3.44 -0.77
N ILE A 5 -17.97 4.34 -0.51
CA ILE A 5 -18.22 5.61 0.16
C ILE A 5 -18.82 6.57 -0.87
N SER A 6 -20.00 7.12 -0.56
CA SER A 6 -20.74 8.04 -1.44
C SER A 6 -21.06 9.38 -0.79
N ASP A 7 -20.92 9.48 0.53
CA ASP A 7 -21.14 10.73 1.24
C ASP A 7 -20.06 11.76 0.84
N PRO A 8 -20.43 12.99 0.44
CA PRO A 8 -19.48 13.99 -0.02
C PRO A 8 -18.41 14.39 1.02
N ASP A 9 -18.76 14.44 2.30
CA ASP A 9 -17.84 14.85 3.36
C ASP A 9 -16.85 13.73 3.66
N ASP A 10 -17.32 12.48 3.70
CA ASP A 10 -16.45 11.31 3.81
C ASP A 10 -15.49 11.20 2.62
N LEU A 11 -16.00 11.42 1.40
CA LEU A 11 -15.17 11.45 0.19
C LEU A 11 -14.12 12.57 0.23
N ALA A 12 -14.48 13.75 0.76
CA ALA A 12 -13.51 14.83 0.95
C ALA A 12 -12.41 14.44 1.94
N ALA A 13 -12.75 13.75 3.03
CA ALA A 13 -11.79 13.22 3.99
C ALA A 13 -10.86 12.17 3.34
N MET A 14 -11.39 11.27 2.51
CA MET A 14 -10.59 10.27 1.80
C MET A 14 -9.62 10.89 0.80
N ARG A 15 -10.03 11.95 0.09
CA ARG A 15 -9.15 12.73 -0.79
C ARG A 15 -8.03 13.42 -0.03
N GLU A 16 -8.30 13.95 1.16
CA GLU A 16 -7.26 14.54 2.02
C GLU A 16 -6.29 13.47 2.53
N LEU A 17 -6.80 12.32 2.98
CA LEU A 17 -5.97 11.18 3.39
C LEU A 17 -5.02 10.75 2.26
N ARG A 18 -5.56 10.55 1.05
CA ARG A 18 -4.78 10.24 -0.15
C ARG A 18 -3.70 11.29 -0.42
N ARG A 19 -4.06 12.58 -0.47
CA ARG A 19 -3.12 13.69 -0.74
C ARG A 19 -2.02 13.82 0.31
N ARG A 20 -2.33 13.45 1.55
CA ARG A 20 -1.34 13.44 2.63
C ARG A 20 -0.33 12.34 2.43
N ILE A 21 -0.77 11.11 2.15
CA ILE A 21 0.07 9.91 2.08
C ILE A 21 0.81 9.76 0.76
N THR A 22 0.18 10.11 -0.36
CA THR A 22 0.71 9.89 -1.73
C THR A 22 1.17 11.19 -2.37
N SER A 23 2.18 11.11 -3.24
CA SER A 23 2.62 12.21 -4.12
C SER A 23 2.44 11.92 -5.61
N GLY A 24 1.94 10.73 -5.95
CA GLY A 24 1.69 10.25 -7.30
C GLY A 24 0.97 8.91 -7.25
N GLN A 25 0.72 8.32 -8.43
CA GLN A 25 -0.01 7.05 -8.55
C GLN A 25 0.72 5.87 -7.87
N GLY A 26 2.06 5.83 -7.96
CA GLY A 26 2.90 4.80 -7.35
C GLY A 26 3.91 5.34 -6.32
N ASP A 27 3.71 6.57 -5.84
CA ASP A 27 4.70 7.26 -5.01
C ASP A 27 4.11 7.78 -3.70
N LEU A 28 4.84 7.52 -2.61
CA LEU A 28 4.56 8.02 -1.26
C LEU A 28 5.15 9.40 -1.03
N SER A 29 4.39 10.24 -0.34
CA SER A 29 4.74 11.60 0.04
C SER A 29 5.94 11.63 1.00
N ALA A 30 7.02 12.28 0.57
CA ALA A 30 8.20 12.50 1.42
C ALA A 30 7.87 13.26 2.72
N LYS A 31 6.91 14.20 2.67
CA LYS A 31 6.43 14.93 3.85
C LYS A 31 5.78 13.99 4.85
N TRP A 32 4.93 13.08 4.38
CA TRP A 32 4.26 12.11 5.23
C TRP A 32 5.26 11.14 5.86
N LEU A 33 6.14 10.54 5.05
CA LEU A 33 7.20 9.65 5.52
C LEU A 33 8.07 10.30 6.62
N SER A 34 8.46 11.56 6.41
CA SER A 34 9.24 12.30 7.42
C SER A 34 8.45 12.59 8.69
N SER A 35 7.14 12.84 8.60
CA SER A 35 6.30 13.16 9.75
C SER A 35 5.90 11.95 10.59
N THR A 36 5.75 10.78 9.96
CA THR A 36 5.36 9.53 10.64
C THR A 36 6.56 8.70 11.06
N GLY A 37 7.73 8.91 10.41
CA GLY A 37 8.88 8.04 10.58
C GLY A 37 8.68 6.65 9.96
N ALA A 38 7.68 6.49 9.09
CA ALA A 38 7.36 5.22 8.46
C ALA A 38 8.57 4.62 7.73
N ARG A 39 8.73 3.31 7.87
CA ARG A 39 9.60 2.49 7.02
C ARG A 39 8.76 1.93 5.89
N VAL A 40 9.40 1.77 4.75
CA VAL A 40 8.74 1.31 3.53
C VAL A 40 9.51 0.12 3.01
N LEU A 41 8.77 -0.91 2.62
CA LEU A 41 9.25 -2.06 1.87
C LEU A 41 8.43 -2.16 0.58
N ALA A 42 9.09 -2.50 -0.51
CA ALA A 42 8.45 -2.80 -1.77
C ALA A 42 8.51 -4.31 -2.02
N GLU A 43 7.42 -4.87 -2.50
CA GLU A 43 7.27 -6.29 -2.81
C GLU A 43 6.68 -6.45 -4.22
N GLU A 44 7.20 -7.40 -4.99
CA GLU A 44 6.57 -7.85 -6.24
C GLU A 44 5.16 -8.36 -5.94
N SER A 45 4.20 -8.00 -6.81
CA SER A 45 2.79 -8.27 -6.54
C SER A 45 2.02 -8.37 -7.86
N GLY A 46 2.09 -9.52 -8.53
CA GLY A 46 1.31 -9.76 -9.77
C GLY A 46 -0.21 -9.81 -9.56
N ARG A 47 -0.66 -9.92 -8.30
CA ARG A 47 -2.00 -9.55 -7.83
C ARG A 47 -1.82 -8.60 -6.66
N HIS A 48 -2.80 -7.73 -6.41
CA HIS A 48 -2.72 -6.81 -5.28
C HIS A 48 -2.56 -7.54 -3.94
N LEU A 49 -3.44 -8.49 -3.64
CA LEU A 49 -3.30 -9.37 -2.48
C LEU A 49 -3.55 -10.84 -2.84
N GLU A 50 -2.61 -11.69 -2.47
CA GLU A 50 -2.81 -13.13 -2.39
C GLU A 50 -3.44 -13.55 -1.05
N ALA A 51 -3.98 -14.77 -0.98
CA ALA A 51 -4.65 -15.26 0.23
C ALA A 51 -3.72 -15.26 1.45
N GLY A 52 -2.44 -15.65 1.29
CA GLY A 52 -1.47 -15.64 2.39
C GLY A 52 -1.18 -14.22 2.89
N GLU A 53 -1.03 -13.26 1.97
CA GLU A 53 -0.77 -11.86 2.26
C GLU A 53 -1.96 -11.19 2.95
N ALA A 54 -3.18 -11.49 2.52
CA ALA A 54 -4.39 -11.00 3.16
C ALA A 54 -4.52 -11.48 4.61
N HIS A 55 -4.12 -12.73 4.90
CA HIS A 55 -4.06 -13.23 6.28
C HIS A 55 -2.94 -12.55 7.08
N ALA A 56 -1.74 -12.42 6.53
CA ALA A 56 -0.64 -11.73 7.20
C ALA A 56 -0.97 -10.27 7.53
N LEU A 57 -1.63 -9.56 6.61
CA LEU A 57 -2.10 -8.20 6.82
C LEU A 57 -3.22 -8.14 7.87
N ALA A 58 -4.21 -9.04 7.80
CA ALA A 58 -5.26 -9.14 8.81
C ALA A 58 -4.69 -9.39 10.22
N ASP A 59 -3.71 -10.28 10.34
CA ASP A 59 -3.02 -10.60 11.59
C ASP A 59 -2.17 -9.43 12.09
N ALA A 60 -1.51 -8.68 11.19
CA ALA A 60 -0.77 -7.46 11.54
C ALA A 60 -1.69 -6.32 12.04
N LEU A 61 -2.95 -6.33 11.62
CA LEU A 61 -3.98 -5.39 12.04
C LEU A 61 -4.78 -5.90 13.24
N ALA A 62 -4.68 -7.19 13.59
CA ALA A 62 -5.36 -7.76 14.72
C ALA A 62 -4.93 -7.06 16.03
N GLY A 63 -5.91 -6.52 16.75
CA GLY A 63 -5.66 -5.76 17.98
C GLY A 63 -5.25 -4.30 17.77
N ARG A 64 -5.17 -3.81 16.52
CA ARG A 64 -5.03 -2.38 16.23
C ARG A 64 -6.40 -1.75 16.06
N LEU A 65 -6.57 -0.54 16.59
CA LEU A 65 -7.76 0.28 16.36
C LEU A 65 -7.40 1.47 15.47
N PRO A 66 -8.28 1.87 14.55
CA PRO A 66 -9.59 1.26 14.25
C PRO A 66 -9.49 -0.04 13.43
N ALA A 67 -10.45 -0.95 13.61
CA ALA A 67 -10.56 -2.18 12.78
C ALA A 67 -11.16 -1.93 11.39
N SER A 68 -11.69 -0.72 11.17
CA SER A 68 -12.20 -0.28 9.87
C SER A 68 -11.08 0.37 9.07
N LEU A 69 -10.96 -0.08 7.83
CA LEU A 69 -10.00 0.39 6.85
C LEU A 69 -10.72 1.18 5.77
N VAL A 70 -9.92 1.89 4.98
CA VAL A 70 -10.35 2.58 3.77
C VAL A 70 -9.42 2.24 2.62
N ALA A 71 -10.00 1.93 1.47
CA ALA A 71 -9.31 1.79 0.20
C ALA A 71 -9.66 3.00 -0.67
N VAL A 72 -8.66 3.77 -1.10
CA VAL A 72 -8.85 5.02 -1.87
C VAL A 72 -8.09 4.92 -3.19
N VAL A 73 -8.79 5.08 -4.31
CA VAL A 73 -8.18 5.04 -5.63
C VAL A 73 -7.23 6.24 -5.83
N VAL A 74 -6.03 5.94 -6.32
CA VAL A 74 -4.93 6.91 -6.54
C VAL A 74 -4.75 7.23 -8.02
N ASP A 75 -5.38 6.49 -8.93
CA ASP A 75 -5.32 6.75 -10.35
C ASP A 75 -5.88 8.12 -10.75
N SER A 76 -5.11 8.83 -11.58
CA SER A 76 -5.45 10.19 -12.03
C SER A 76 -6.56 10.22 -13.08
N LEU A 77 -6.83 9.07 -13.72
CA LEU A 77 -7.91 8.90 -14.70
C LEU A 77 -9.19 8.34 -14.07
N ALA A 78 -9.11 7.84 -12.84
CA ALA A 78 -10.27 7.39 -12.10
C ALA A 78 -11.12 8.58 -11.63
N VAL A 79 -12.41 8.34 -11.36
CA VAL A 79 -13.29 9.36 -10.78
C VAL A 79 -12.65 9.84 -9.47
N ASP A 80 -12.31 11.12 -9.41
CA ASP A 80 -11.49 11.65 -8.32
C ASP A 80 -12.14 11.39 -6.96
N GLY A 81 -11.53 10.50 -6.18
CA GLY A 81 -12.00 10.11 -4.85
C GLY A 81 -12.92 8.89 -4.81
N GLU A 82 -12.86 7.95 -5.75
CA GLU A 82 -13.42 6.62 -5.47
C GLU A 82 -12.77 6.02 -4.21
N ALA A 83 -13.61 5.66 -3.23
CA ALA A 83 -13.16 5.09 -1.98
C ALA A 83 -14.15 4.06 -1.44
N HIS A 84 -13.63 3.07 -0.71
CA HIS A 84 -14.39 1.98 -0.11
C HIS A 84 -14.02 1.83 1.36
N ALA A 85 -15.00 1.60 2.21
CA ALA A 85 -14.82 1.21 3.60
C ALA A 85 -14.91 -0.31 3.72
N LEU A 86 -14.07 -0.90 4.56
CA LEU A 86 -13.99 -2.35 4.78
C LEU A 86 -13.49 -2.69 6.18
N ASN A 87 -13.61 -3.94 6.60
CA ASN A 87 -12.97 -4.42 7.82
C ASN A 87 -11.57 -4.95 7.52
N SER A 88 -10.76 -5.13 8.56
CA SER A 88 -9.42 -5.73 8.46
C SER A 88 -9.42 -7.27 8.38
N THR A 89 -10.52 -7.90 7.97
CA THR A 89 -10.57 -9.36 7.80
C THR A 89 -9.90 -9.77 6.49
N ALA A 90 -9.27 -10.96 6.46
CA ALA A 90 -8.64 -11.47 5.24
C ALA A 90 -9.65 -11.57 4.07
N GLU A 91 -10.91 -11.94 4.36
CA GLU A 91 -11.99 -11.97 3.37
C GLU A 91 -12.26 -10.59 2.75
N ASP A 92 -12.35 -9.54 3.57
CA ASP A 92 -12.61 -8.18 3.09
C ASP A 92 -11.42 -7.60 2.33
N LEU A 93 -10.20 -7.92 2.77
CA LEU A 93 -8.96 -7.56 2.10
C LEU A 93 -8.83 -8.20 0.71
N MET A 94 -9.19 -9.48 0.58
CA MET A 94 -9.24 -10.14 -0.72
C MET A 94 -10.35 -9.57 -1.60
N ALA A 95 -11.53 -9.32 -1.04
CA ALA A 95 -12.65 -8.76 -1.78
C ALA A 95 -12.33 -7.39 -2.38
N ILE A 96 -11.66 -6.50 -1.63
CA ILE A 96 -11.27 -5.18 -2.17
C ILE A 96 -10.12 -5.28 -3.19
N SER A 97 -9.20 -6.22 -2.99
CA SER A 97 -8.12 -6.52 -3.94
C SER A 97 -8.68 -6.93 -5.30
N ASP A 98 -9.70 -7.79 -5.32
CA ASP A 98 -10.38 -8.23 -6.54
C ASP A 98 -11.26 -7.13 -7.15
N GLU A 99 -12.00 -6.38 -6.34
CA GLU A 99 -12.85 -5.25 -6.80
C GLU A 99 -12.03 -4.16 -7.51
N LEU A 100 -10.85 -3.85 -6.97
CA LEU A 100 -9.95 -2.82 -7.49
C LEU A 100 -8.79 -3.41 -8.31
N GLY A 101 -8.91 -4.64 -8.81
CA GLY A 101 -7.85 -5.30 -9.57
C GLY A 101 -7.37 -4.47 -10.76
N GLY A 102 -6.05 -4.27 -10.86
CA GLY A 102 -5.42 -3.48 -11.94
C GLY A 102 -5.59 -1.96 -11.82
N ILE A 103 -6.06 -1.47 -10.67
CA ILE A 103 -6.21 -0.03 -10.36
C ILE A 103 -5.26 0.33 -9.23
N ASN A 104 -4.55 1.45 -9.34
CA ASN A 104 -3.71 1.92 -8.24
C ASN A 104 -4.60 2.39 -7.08
N PHE A 105 -4.46 1.77 -5.90
CA PHE A 105 -5.20 2.18 -4.72
C PHE A 105 -4.39 2.12 -3.44
N LEU A 106 -4.75 3.01 -2.52
CA LEU A 106 -4.18 3.16 -1.20
C LEU A 106 -5.10 2.47 -0.18
N LEU A 107 -4.58 1.49 0.55
CA LEU A 107 -5.22 0.92 1.72
C LEU A 107 -4.60 1.50 2.99
N SER A 108 -5.43 2.01 3.89
CA SER A 108 -4.99 2.56 5.18
C SER A 108 -6.13 2.53 6.21
N ASP A 109 -5.83 2.95 7.44
CA ASP A 109 -6.85 3.39 8.37
C ASP A 109 -7.14 4.89 8.21
N SER A 110 -8.15 5.41 8.90
CA SER A 110 -8.49 6.84 8.84
C SER A 110 -7.43 7.76 9.44
N THR A 111 -6.51 7.24 10.26
CA THR A 111 -5.42 8.02 10.88
C THR A 111 -4.28 8.26 9.90
N GLY A 112 -4.05 7.34 8.97
CA GLY A 112 -2.99 7.40 7.97
C GLY A 112 -1.60 7.23 8.56
N THR A 113 -1.44 6.40 9.59
CA THR A 113 -0.13 6.13 10.22
C THR A 113 0.67 5.02 9.52
N TRP A 114 -0.01 4.21 8.71
CA TRP A 114 0.55 3.19 7.83
C TRP A 114 -0.25 3.19 6.52
N CYS A 115 0.27 2.54 5.49
CA CYS A 115 -0.50 2.22 4.30
C CYS A 115 0.07 1.02 3.54
N VAL A 116 -0.77 0.45 2.67
CA VAL A 116 -0.32 -0.36 1.54
C VAL A 116 -0.76 0.37 0.27
N LEU A 117 0.20 0.74 -0.58
CA LEU A 117 -0.07 1.31 -1.90
C LEU A 117 0.09 0.20 -2.93
N PHE A 118 -1.02 -0.25 -3.49
CA PHE A 118 -1.03 -1.24 -4.56
C PHE A 118 -0.84 -0.53 -5.90
N THR A 119 0.01 -1.10 -6.76
CA THR A 119 0.25 -0.56 -8.09
C THR A 119 -0.15 -1.55 -9.18
N ALA A 120 -0.54 -1.01 -10.34
CA ALA A 120 -0.76 -1.74 -11.57
C ALA A 120 0.55 -2.13 -12.28
N ASP A 121 1.71 -1.75 -11.72
CA ASP A 121 3.05 -2.05 -12.24
C ASP A 121 3.65 -3.31 -11.58
N ASP A 122 2.79 -4.23 -11.14
CA ASP A 122 3.14 -5.51 -10.50
C ASP A 122 3.98 -5.40 -9.22
N PHE A 123 3.79 -4.33 -8.43
CA PHE A 123 4.35 -4.24 -7.09
C PHE A 123 3.42 -3.52 -6.10
N LYS A 124 3.76 -3.61 -4.81
CA LYS A 124 3.11 -2.82 -3.77
C LYS A 124 4.14 -2.21 -2.83
N LEU A 125 3.78 -1.08 -2.22
CA LEU A 125 4.56 -0.43 -1.16
C LEU A 125 3.84 -0.63 0.17
N VAL A 126 4.46 -1.34 1.10
CA VAL A 126 3.98 -1.48 2.48
C VAL A 126 4.75 -0.51 3.35
N ALA A 127 4.04 0.47 3.92
CA ALA A 127 4.63 1.56 4.70
C ALA A 127 4.01 1.68 6.08
N GLY A 128 4.82 1.83 7.11
CA GLY A 128 4.35 2.03 8.49
C GLY A 128 5.46 1.89 9.52
N PRO A 129 5.13 1.69 10.80
CA PRO A 129 6.11 1.33 11.83
C PRO A 129 6.93 0.09 11.43
N PHE A 130 8.19 0.00 11.89
CA PHE A 130 9.08 -1.11 11.52
C PHE A 130 8.47 -2.49 11.82
N ASP A 131 7.87 -2.67 12.99
CA ASP A 131 7.25 -3.94 13.39
C ASP A 131 6.04 -4.29 12.51
N PHE A 132 5.31 -3.28 12.01
CA PHE A 132 4.20 -3.50 11.09
C PHE A 132 4.69 -4.05 9.75
N VAL A 133 5.66 -3.38 9.13
CA VAL A 133 6.15 -3.79 7.80
C VAL A 133 6.86 -5.15 7.86
N SER A 134 7.59 -5.43 8.94
CA SER A 134 8.31 -6.69 9.12
C SER A 134 7.39 -7.86 9.46
N GLN A 135 6.25 -7.60 10.12
CA GLN A 135 5.25 -8.64 10.38
C GLN A 135 4.55 -9.10 9.09
N ILE A 136 4.36 -8.19 8.13
CA ILE A 136 3.69 -8.51 6.86
C ILE A 136 4.65 -9.18 5.88
N LEU A 137 5.84 -8.60 5.68
CA LEU A 137 6.76 -8.99 4.61
C LEU A 137 7.98 -9.80 5.08
N GLY A 138 8.19 -9.91 6.39
CA GLY A 138 9.35 -10.62 6.95
C GLY A 138 10.61 -9.77 6.97
N ASP A 139 11.77 -10.41 6.73
CA ASP A 139 13.09 -9.76 6.86
C ASP A 139 13.30 -8.68 5.78
N PRO A 140 13.46 -7.40 6.16
CA PRO A 140 13.71 -6.29 5.24
C PRO A 140 14.87 -6.54 4.26
N LYS A 141 15.93 -7.25 4.68
CA LYS A 141 17.09 -7.54 3.81
C LYS A 141 16.70 -8.50 2.70
N MET A 142 15.97 -9.56 3.04
CA MET A 142 15.50 -10.53 2.06
C MET A 142 14.50 -9.90 1.10
N VAL A 143 13.55 -9.12 1.62
CA VAL A 143 12.56 -8.40 0.82
C VAL A 143 13.23 -7.45 -0.17
N ARG A 144 14.20 -6.64 0.31
CA ARG A 144 14.93 -5.72 -0.57
C ARG A 144 15.71 -6.47 -1.65
N SER A 145 16.39 -7.57 -1.30
CA SER A 145 17.14 -8.36 -2.29
C SER A 145 16.21 -8.89 -3.38
N ALA A 146 15.11 -9.54 -2.99
CA ALA A 146 14.13 -10.09 -3.93
C ALA A 146 13.53 -9.00 -4.82
N PHE A 147 13.19 -7.85 -4.25
CA PHE A 147 12.64 -6.74 -5.03
C PHE A 147 13.63 -6.11 -6.01
N LEU A 148 14.93 -6.09 -5.68
CA LEU A 148 15.96 -5.62 -6.60
C LEU A 148 16.19 -6.60 -7.76
N GLU A 149 16.08 -7.91 -7.51
CA GLU A 149 16.08 -8.93 -8.56
C GLU A 149 14.88 -8.73 -9.50
N PHE A 150 13.67 -8.62 -8.93
CA PHE A 150 12.46 -8.25 -9.68
C PHE A 150 12.66 -6.99 -10.52
N ALA A 151 13.16 -5.90 -9.91
CA ALA A 151 13.36 -4.64 -10.60
C ALA A 151 14.38 -4.76 -11.75
N ALA A 152 15.42 -5.58 -11.61
CA ALA A 152 16.41 -5.81 -12.65
C ALA A 152 15.81 -6.56 -13.86
N ASP A 153 14.93 -7.51 -13.60
CA ASP A 153 14.28 -8.36 -14.62
C ASP A 153 13.15 -7.64 -15.39
N GLN A 154 12.68 -6.48 -14.91
CA GLN A 154 11.68 -5.67 -15.60
C GLN A 154 12.17 -5.15 -16.97
N PRO A 155 11.27 -5.00 -17.97
CA PRO A 155 11.56 -4.27 -19.21
C PRO A 155 12.02 -2.84 -18.93
N ASP A 156 12.80 -2.23 -19.83
CA ASP A 156 13.37 -0.88 -19.64
C ASP A 156 12.32 0.19 -19.26
N GLU A 157 11.12 0.08 -19.84
CA GLU A 157 9.98 0.96 -19.61
C GLU A 157 9.44 0.87 -18.17
N LEU A 158 9.51 -0.30 -17.51
CA LEU A 158 9.00 -0.50 -16.15
C LEU A 158 10.12 -0.52 -15.10
N ARG A 159 11.35 -0.86 -15.51
CA ARG A 159 12.53 -0.93 -14.63
C ARG A 159 12.76 0.36 -13.86
N HIS A 160 12.61 1.51 -14.51
CA HIS A 160 12.83 2.80 -13.85
C HIS A 160 11.78 3.09 -12.75
N VAL A 161 10.55 2.56 -12.88
CA VAL A 161 9.50 2.66 -11.87
C VAL A 161 9.84 1.76 -10.68
N ALA A 162 10.16 0.48 -10.94
CA ALA A 162 10.56 -0.46 -9.89
C ALA A 162 11.83 0.00 -9.14
N LEU A 163 12.85 0.51 -9.85
CA LEU A 163 14.05 1.08 -9.21
C LEU A 163 13.74 2.33 -8.38
N ARG A 164 12.76 3.14 -8.78
CA ARG A 164 12.30 4.28 -7.97
C ARG A 164 11.64 3.78 -6.67
N ALA A 165 10.80 2.76 -6.76
CA ALA A 165 10.20 2.10 -5.59
C ALA A 165 11.28 1.49 -4.67
N ALA A 166 12.32 0.87 -5.23
CA ALA A 166 13.40 0.26 -4.46
C ALA A 166 14.15 1.26 -3.55
N ARG A 167 14.21 2.55 -3.94
CA ARG A 167 14.84 3.61 -3.13
C ARG A 167 14.14 3.87 -1.81
N TYR A 168 12.86 3.50 -1.69
CA TYR A 168 12.18 3.55 -0.40
C TYR A 168 12.80 2.60 0.64
N MET A 169 13.59 1.61 0.20
CA MET A 169 14.29 0.64 1.04
C MET A 169 15.76 0.97 1.27
N ASP A 170 16.25 2.17 0.89
CA ASP A 170 17.66 2.58 1.07
C ASP A 170 18.11 2.59 2.56
N TRP A 171 17.16 2.56 3.49
CA TRP A 171 17.43 2.43 4.93
C TRP A 171 17.82 1.01 5.35
N VAL A 172 17.57 -0.01 4.51
CA VAL A 172 17.96 -1.40 4.76
C VAL A 172 19.45 -1.53 4.44
N VAL A 173 20.28 -1.45 5.48
CA VAL A 173 21.74 -1.52 5.32
C VAL A 173 22.18 -2.97 5.21
N GLU A 174 22.88 -3.30 4.13
CA GLU A 174 23.70 -4.52 4.03
C GLU A 174 24.89 -4.38 5.00
N ARG A 175 24.79 -5.01 6.16
CA ARG A 175 25.93 -5.30 7.05
C ARG A 175 26.03 -6.79 7.20
#